data_AF-A0A1Q6L4L2-F1
#
_entry.id   AF-A0A1Q6L4L2-F1
#
_cell.length_a   1.000
_cell.length_b   1.000
_cell.length_c   1.000
_cell.angle_alpha   90.00
_cell.angle_beta   90.00
_cell.angle_gamma   90.00
#
_symmetry.space_group_name_H-M   'P 1'
#
loop_
_entity.id
_entity.type
_entity.pdbx_description
1 polymer ?
#
loop_
_entity_poly.entity_id
_entity_poly.type
_entity_poly.pdbx_seq_one_letter_code
_entity_poly.pdbx_strand_id
1 'polypeptide(L)' 'MGNIILTFIFAVALTILIYESYYEKKEKKVGELLAPKIEALIEMSSREISKKQNELNRTLTESEKDKILDECYSKI' A
#
# COMPACT_ATOMS: atom_id res chain seq x y z
N MET A 1 -20.29 42.84 -13.78
CA MET A 1 -19.86 41.63 -14.50
C MET A 1 -18.53 41.07 -13.97
N GLY A 2 -17.50 41.88 -13.67
CA GLY A 2 -16.21 41.37 -13.19
C GLY A 2 -16.23 40.59 -11.85
N ASN A 3 -17.11 40.96 -10.91
CA ASN A 3 -17.17 40.33 -9.58
C ASN A 3 -17.76 38.91 -9.58
N ILE A 4 -18.61 38.58 -10.56
CA ILE A 4 -19.29 37.28 -10.69
C ILE A 4 -18.33 36.23 -11.27
N ILE A 5 -17.50 36.64 -12.22
CA ILE A 5 -16.49 35.76 -12.84
C ILE A 5 -15.43 35.39 -11.80
N LEU A 6 -15.02 36.33 -10.96
CA LEU A 6 -14.04 36.10 -9.90
C LEU A 6 -14.56 35.12 -8.83
N THR A 7 -15.85 35.21 -8.48
CA THR A 7 -16.48 34.27 -7.52
C THR A 7 -16.57 32.86 -8.09
N PHE A 8 -16.83 32.71 -9.39
CA PHE A 8 -16.82 31.42 -10.06
C PHE A 8 -15.44 30.76 -10.05
N ILE A 9 -14.38 31.51 -10.36
CA ILE A 9 -13.01 31.00 -10.34
C ILE A 9 -12.61 30.56 -8.92
N PHE A 10 -12.99 31.34 -7.91
CA PHE A 10 -12.69 31.03 -6.52
C PHE A 10 -13.44 29.79 -6.01
N ALA A 11 -14.70 29.63 -6.39
CA ALA A 11 -15.49 28.44 -6.07
C ALA A 11 -14.90 27.17 -6.70
N VAL A 12 -14.47 27.23 -7.96
CA VAL A 12 -13.82 26.10 -8.63
C VAL A 12 -12.50 25.74 -7.95
N ALA A 13 -11.67 26.73 -7.61
CA ALA A 13 -10.40 26.50 -6.91
C ALA A 13 -10.60 25.85 -5.53
N LEU A 14 -11.59 26.30 -4.75
CA LEU A 14 -11.94 25.69 -3.46
C LEU A 14 -12.38 24.23 -3.62
N THR A 15 -13.15 23.93 -4.66
CA THR A 15 -13.64 22.57 -4.92
C THR A 15 -12.48 21.63 -5.25
N ILE A 16 -11.50 22.10 -6.05
CA ILE A 16 -10.28 21.35 -6.37
C ILE A 16 -9.45 21.09 -5.09
N LEU A 17 -9.24 22.11 -4.27
CA LEU A 17 -8.49 21.99 -3.00
C LEU A 17 -9.13 20.99 -2.03
N ILE A 18 -10.46 21.01 -1.90
CA ILE A 18 -11.18 20.06 -1.05
C ILE A 18 -11.03 18.64 -1.60
N TYR A 19 -11.10 18.47 -2.92
CA TYR A 19 -10.94 17.18 -3.57
C TYR A 19 -9.52 16.61 -3.39
N GLU A 20 -8.49 17.40 -3.64
CA GLU A 20 -7.09 17.00 -3.43
C GLU A 20 -6.82 16.65 -1.96
N SER A 21 -7.28 17.49 -1.03
CA SER A 21 -7.11 17.23 0.41
C SER A 21 -7.84 15.96 0.87
N TYR A 22 -9.02 15.68 0.29
CA TYR A 22 -9.75 14.45 0.59
C TYR A 22 -9.01 13.22 0.07
N TYR A 23 -8.45 13.29 -1.15
CA TYR A 23 -7.69 12.21 -1.74
C TYR A 23 -6.36 11.96 -1.01
N GLU A 24 -5.61 13.01 -0.68
CA GLU A 24 -4.38 12.89 0.12
C GLU A 24 -4.65 12.24 1.48
N LYS A 25 -5.73 12.64 2.17
CA LYS A 25 -6.10 12.04 3.46
C LYS A 25 -6.48 10.56 3.30
N LYS A 26 -7.13 10.21 2.19
CA LYS A 26 -7.48 8.82 1.89
C LYS A 26 -6.23 7.99 1.57
N GLU A 27 -5.32 8.50 0.76
CA GLU A 27 -4.05 7.83 0.44
C GLU A 27 -3.17 7.66 1.68
N LYS A 28 -3.06 8.68 2.54
CA LYS A 28 -2.34 8.55 3.81
C LYS A 28 -2.93 7.46 4.71
N LYS A 29 -4.25 7.41 4.85
CA LYS A 29 -4.93 6.35 5.62
C LYS A 29 -4.73 4.96 5.01
N VAL A 30 -4.77 4.85 3.68
CA VAL A 30 -4.53 3.58 2.98
C VAL A 30 -3.08 3.15 3.17
N GLY A 31 -2.11 4.06 3.07
CA GLY A 31 -0.70 3.80 3.36
C GLY A 31 -0.48 3.34 4.80
N GLU A 32 -1.08 4.00 5.78
CA GLU A 32 -1.02 3.61 7.20
C GLU A 32 -1.67 2.25 7.49
N LEU A 33 -2.71 1.86 6.75
CA LEU A 33 -3.36 0.56 6.90
C LEU A 33 -2.61 -0.56 6.18
N LEU A 34 -1.99 -0.26 5.04
CA LEU A 34 -1.24 -1.23 4.23
C LEU A 34 0.16 -1.48 4.79
N ALA A 35 0.83 -0.45 5.32
CA ALA A 35 2.18 -0.56 5.89
C ALA A 35 2.31 -1.70 6.93
N PRO A 36 1.49 -1.80 7.98
CA PRO A 36 1.62 -2.86 8.97
C PRO A 36 1.27 -4.24 8.41
N LYS A 37 0.34 -4.33 7.45
CA LYS A 37 0.00 -5.61 6.79
C LYS A 37 1.13 -6.09 5.90
N ILE A 38 1.79 -5.18 5.19
CA ILE A 38 2.94 -5.48 4.34
C ILE A 38 4.14 -5.87 5.20
N GLU A 39 4.40 -5.15 6.30
CA GLU A 39 5.47 -5.51 7.26
C GLU A 39 5.25 -6.92 7.84
N ALA A 40 4.03 -7.22 8.29
CA ALA A 40 3.69 -8.55 8.81
C ALA A 40 3.85 -9.65 7.73
N LEU A 41 3.44 -9.37 6.50
CA LEU A 41 3.61 -10.29 5.38
C LEU A 41 5.08 -10.57 5.09
N ILE A 42 5.91 -9.52 5.03
CA ILE A 42 7.35 -9.63 4.78
C ILE A 42 8.04 -10.42 5.89
N GLU A 43 7.70 -10.15 7.16
CA GLU A 43 8.26 -10.86 8.30
C GLU A 43 7.91 -12.36 8.25
N MET A 44 6.63 -12.68 8.04
CA MET A 44 6.16 -14.06 7.92
C MET A 44 6.80 -14.79 6.75
N SER A 45 6.81 -14.19 5.55
CA SER A 45 7.38 -14.82 4.36
C SER A 45 8.88 -15.02 4.50
N SER A 46 9.61 -14.04 5.06
CA SER A 46 11.04 -14.13 5.30
C SER A 46 11.39 -15.29 6.25
N ARG A 47 10.62 -15.43 7.33
CA ARG A 47 10.80 -16.52 8.31
C ARG A 47 10.57 -17.90 7.68
N GLU A 48 9.51 -18.06 6.91
CA GLU A 48 9.19 -19.34 6.24
C GLU A 48 10.20 -19.68 5.14
N ILE A 49 10.64 -18.68 4.36
CA ILE A 49 11.72 -18.85 3.37
C ILE A 49 13.00 -19.33 4.06
N SER A 50 13.41 -18.66 5.15
CA SER A 50 14.63 -19.03 5.89
C SER A 50 14.54 -20.44 6.48
N LYS A 51 13.39 -20.78 7.08
CA LYS A 51 13.15 -22.12 7.63
C LYS A 51 13.28 -23.19 6.54
N LYS A 52 12.61 -22.99 5.41
CA LYS A 52 12.58 -23.97 4.31
C LYS A 52 13.92 -24.09 3.59
N GLN A 53 14.68 -22.99 3.47
CA GLN A 53 16.07 -23.02 2.97
C GLN A 53 16.98 -23.82 3.90
N ASN A 54 16.84 -23.66 5.22
CA ASN A 54 17.61 -24.43 6.20
C ASN A 54 17.23 -25.92 6.19
N GLU A 55 15.94 -26.25 6.10
CA GLU A 55 15.45 -27.64 6.00
C GLU A 55 15.96 -28.36 4.75
N LEU A 56 16.00 -27.65 3.61
CA LEU A 56 16.46 -28.22 2.34
C LEU A 56 17.98 -28.08 2.13
N ASN A 57 18.66 -27.39 3.05
CA ASN A 57 20.08 -27.02 2.96
C ASN A 57 20.48 -26.47 1.59
N ARG A 58 19.61 -25.64 1.00
CA ARG A 58 19.80 -24.99 -0.31
C ARG A 58 19.03 -23.69 -0.40
N THR A 59 19.45 -22.84 -1.31
CA THR A 59 18.70 -21.64 -1.68
C THR A 59 17.43 -22.02 -2.47
N LEU A 60 16.28 -21.47 -2.07
CA LEU A 60 15.04 -21.55 -2.83
C LEU A 60 15.11 -20.71 -4.11
N THR A 61 14.49 -21.21 -5.18
CA THR A 61 14.28 -20.45 -6.41
C THR A 61 13.24 -19.35 -6.19
N GLU A 62 13.23 -18.32 -7.04
CA GLU A 62 12.23 -17.25 -6.96
C GLU A 62 10.79 -17.80 -7.02
N SER A 63 10.53 -18.78 -7.89
CA SER A 63 9.20 -19.43 -7.97
C SER A 63 8.76 -20.12 -6.68
N GLU A 64 9.70 -20.61 -5.87
CA GLU A 64 9.40 -21.23 -4.58
C GLU A 64 9.18 -20.18 -3.50
N LYS A 65 9.90 -19.06 -3.56
CA LYS A 65 9.68 -17.91 -2.66
C LYS A 65 8.32 -17.27 -2.92
N ASP A 66 7.92 -17.13 -4.17
CA ASP A 66 6.60 -16.59 -4.55
C ASP A 66 5.46 -17.46 -4.01
N LYS A 67 5.58 -18.79 -4.11
CA LYS A 67 4.60 -19.71 -3.51
C LYS A 67 4.47 -19.52 -2.00
N ILE A 68 5.60 -19.32 -1.30
CA ILE A 68 5.60 -19.07 0.14
C ILE A 68 4.98 -17.71 0.45
N LEU A 69 5.25 -16.69 -0.36
CA LEU A 69 4.65 -15.38 -0.22
C LEU A 69 3.13 -15.43 -0.39
N ASP A 70 2.63 -16.15 -1.41
CA ASP A 70 1.20 -16.37 -1.64
C ASP A 70 0.54 -17.13 -0.47
N GLU A 71 1.20 -18.18 0.03
CA GLU A 71 0.75 -18.93 1.20
C GLU A 71 0.69 -18.03 2.45
N CYS A 72 1.68 -17.16 2.67
CA CYS A 72 1.70 -16.20 3.76
C CYS A 72 0.62 -15.13 3.59
N TYR A 73 0.38 -14.64 2.38
CA TYR A 73 -0.66 -13.66 2.07
C TYR A 73 -2.05 -14.22 2.35
N SER A 74 -2.30 -15.49 2.02
CA SER A 74 -3.59 -16.15 2.28
C SER A 74 -3.93 -16.31 3.78
N LYS A 75 -2.95 -16.12 4.67
CA LYS A 75 -3.10 -16.28 6.13
C LYS A 75 -3.33 -14.95 6.87
N ILE A 76 -3.31 -13.82 6.17
CA ILE A 76 -3.46 -12.44 6.70
C ILE A 76 -4.79 -11.84 6.26
#